data_AF-A0A535DD63-F1
#
_entry.id   AF-A0A535DD63-F1
#
_cell.length_a   1.000
_cell.length_b   1.000
_cell.length_c   1.000
_cell.angle_alpha   90.00
_cell.angle_beta   90.00
_cell.angle_gamma   90.00
#
_symmetry.space_group_name_H-M   'P 1'
#
loop_
_entity.id
_entity.type
_entity.pdbx_description
1 polymer ?
#
loop_
_entity_poly.entity_id
_entity_poly.type
_entity_poly.pdbx_seq_one_letter_code
_entity_poly.pdbx_strand_id
1 'polypeptide(L)'
;MALLGRRSQGDRIRRRRHMVHEARDAHRQRSVPPDCPCGRPISRFRAGTRLKTGSLHRIHIDVLPDQPAQITRYEAGTYSLIGYGRQSLAPAAAVRYVSDAKLSSELSLVPAGFTYWVGFNIKTGPFAGIEAGRAGRHAFSAAIDRKALADALCSQGTSCTPATGGLISKGLVAYLGDGQDPATKFDPAAAKAEYQAWDPTGAKVKNLVYTYDTDAFNKAVCANLQLQWQK
;
A
#
# COMPACT_ATOMS: atom_id res chain seq x y z
N MET A 1 -3.97 -0.18 -2.40
CA MET A 1 -4.24 -1.02 -1.22
C MET A 1 -5.35 -1.99 -1.56
N ALA A 2 -5.07 -3.30 -1.47
CA ALA A 2 -6.04 -4.35 -1.71
C ALA A 2 -6.81 -4.70 -0.43
N LEU A 3 -8.13 -4.75 -0.54
CA LEU A 3 -9.09 -5.11 0.49
C LEU A 3 -9.91 -6.29 0.02
N LEU A 4 -10.26 -7.20 0.92
CA LEU A 4 -11.23 -8.25 0.61
C LEU A 4 -12.51 -7.95 1.35
N GLY A 5 -13.62 -7.86 0.61
CA GLY A 5 -14.93 -7.61 1.17
C GLY A 5 -16.00 -8.38 0.42
N ARG A 6 -16.82 -9.14 1.16
CA ARG A 6 -18.01 -9.78 0.57
C ARG A 6 -19.08 -8.73 0.34
N ARG A 7 -19.62 -8.65 -0.88
CA ARG A 7 -20.84 -7.87 -1.11
C ARG A 7 -21.98 -8.54 -0.35
N SER A 8 -22.60 -7.81 0.58
CA SER A 8 -23.90 -8.22 1.14
C SER A 8 -24.91 -8.20 -0.01
N GLN A 9 -25.17 -9.36 -0.61
CA GLN A 9 -26.45 -9.60 -1.26
C GLN A 9 -27.51 -9.55 -0.16
N GLY A 10 -28.57 -8.77 -0.39
CA GLY A 10 -29.62 -8.54 0.59
C GLY A 10 -30.18 -9.86 1.12
N ASP A 11 -30.00 -10.09 2.41
CA ASP A 11 -30.39 -11.31 3.08
C ASP A 11 -31.87 -11.26 3.46
N ARG A 12 -32.67 -12.21 2.96
CA ARG A 12 -34.01 -12.50 3.46
C ARG A 12 -33.89 -13.48 4.63
N ILE A 13 -33.89 -12.91 5.83
CA ILE A 13 -34.55 -13.33 7.08
C ILE A 13 -34.84 -14.83 7.35
N ARG A 14 -34.50 -15.21 8.60
CA ARG A 14 -34.99 -16.29 9.51
C ARG A 14 -34.26 -17.65 9.44
N ARG A 15 -33.60 -17.99 10.56
CA ARG A 15 -34.16 -18.87 11.61
C ARG A 15 -33.41 -18.74 12.95
N ARG A 16 -34.16 -19.01 14.02
CA ARG A 16 -33.84 -18.87 15.45
C ARG A 16 -33.20 -20.16 16.02
N ARG A 17 -32.53 -19.96 17.17
CA ARG A 17 -32.22 -20.88 18.29
C ARG A 17 -31.14 -21.95 18.04
N HIS A 18 -30.06 -21.90 18.83
CA HIS A 18 -29.92 -22.74 20.02
C HIS A 18 -28.87 -22.18 21.00
N MET A 19 -29.21 -22.21 22.29
CA MET A 19 -28.31 -22.03 23.43
C MET A 19 -27.53 -23.33 23.63
N VAL A 20 -26.25 -23.22 23.98
CA VAL A 20 -25.53 -24.23 24.76
C VAL A 20 -24.60 -23.50 25.74
N HIS A 21 -24.90 -23.64 27.04
CA HIS A 21 -23.95 -23.57 28.17
C HIS A 21 -23.01 -24.78 28.04
N GLU A 22 -21.69 -24.78 28.23
CA GLU A 22 -20.83 -24.41 29.37
C GLU A 22 -19.40 -24.78 28.88
N ALA A 23 -18.30 -24.08 29.17
CA ALA A 23 -17.50 -24.32 30.37
C ALA A 23 -16.31 -23.35 30.46
N ARG A 24 -15.86 -23.20 31.70
CA ARG A 24 -14.86 -22.29 32.23
C ARG A 24 -13.46 -22.58 31.71
N ASP A 25 -12.69 -21.52 31.44
CA ASP A 25 -11.28 -21.49 31.83
C ASP A 25 -10.82 -20.05 32.11
N ALA A 26 -10.16 -19.91 33.26
CA ALA A 26 -9.86 -18.64 33.89
C ALA A 26 -8.52 -18.09 33.41
N HIS A 27 -8.54 -17.02 32.60
CA HIS A 27 -7.43 -16.08 32.51
C HIS A 27 -7.91 -14.68 32.86
N ARG A 28 -7.24 -14.12 33.86
CA ARG A 28 -7.50 -12.88 34.57
C ARG A 28 -7.44 -11.66 33.63
N GLN A 29 -8.53 -11.40 32.90
CA GLN A 29 -8.78 -10.10 32.29
C GLN A 29 -9.05 -9.09 33.41
N ARG A 30 -8.30 -7.99 33.43
CA ARG A 30 -8.64 -6.84 34.27
C ARG A 30 -10.02 -6.37 33.83
N SER A 31 -10.99 -6.45 34.72
CA SER A 31 -12.37 -6.03 34.49
C SER A 31 -12.41 -4.55 34.12
N VAL A 32 -12.83 -4.27 32.89
CA VAL A 32 -13.31 -2.93 32.51
C VAL A 32 -14.63 -2.70 33.26
N PRO A 33 -14.87 -1.51 33.84
CA PRO A 33 -16.12 -1.21 34.55
C PRO A 33 -17.35 -1.47 33.66
N PRO A 34 -18.46 -1.99 34.22
CA PRO A 34 -19.65 -2.37 33.46
C PRO A 34 -20.37 -1.21 32.75
N ASP A 35 -19.97 0.05 33.01
CA ASP A 35 -20.62 1.26 32.50
C ASP A 35 -19.77 2.04 31.48
N CYS A 36 -18.86 1.39 30.77
CA CYS A 36 -18.16 2.03 29.65
C CYS A 36 -19.04 1.95 28.37
N PRO A 37 -19.55 3.08 27.81
CA PRO A 37 -20.57 3.08 26.76
C PRO A 37 -20.04 2.69 25.36
N CYS A 38 -18.87 2.07 25.26
CA CYS A 38 -18.15 1.80 24.02
C CYS A 38 -18.77 0.68 23.15
N GLY A 39 -19.97 0.19 23.47
CA GLY A 39 -20.63 -0.92 22.75
C GLY A 39 -22.02 -0.62 22.19
N ARG A 40 -22.56 0.60 22.36
CA ARG A 40 -23.91 0.93 21.87
C ARG A 40 -23.83 1.58 20.46
N PRO A 41 -24.74 1.24 19.53
CA PRO A 41 -24.84 1.93 18.25
C PRO A 41 -25.00 3.44 18.48
N ILE A 42 -24.26 4.26 17.72
CA ILE A 42 -24.40 5.72 17.76
C ILE A 42 -25.76 6.08 17.13
N SER A 43 -26.79 6.22 17.96
CA SER A 43 -28.18 6.44 17.54
C SER A 43 -28.43 7.80 16.91
N ARG A 44 -27.46 8.72 16.96
CA ARG A 44 -27.56 10.09 16.44
C ARG A 44 -26.37 10.50 15.57
N PHE A 45 -25.84 9.59 14.76
CA PHE A 45 -24.89 9.98 13.72
C PHE A 45 -25.62 10.75 12.61
N ARG A 46 -25.45 12.07 12.55
CA ARG A 46 -25.94 12.89 11.42
C ARG A 46 -25.04 12.65 10.22
N ALA A 47 -25.34 11.63 9.43
CA ALA A 47 -24.72 11.46 8.13
C ALA A 47 -25.14 12.62 7.21
N GLY A 48 -24.16 13.30 6.60
CA GLY A 48 -24.40 14.06 5.37
C GLY A 48 -25.03 13.14 4.32
N THR A 49 -25.86 13.72 3.46
CA THR A 49 -26.91 13.16 2.56
C THR A 49 -26.57 11.97 1.63
N ARG A 50 -25.59 11.11 1.92
CA ARG A 50 -25.25 9.96 1.08
C ARG A 50 -24.76 8.70 1.80
N LEU A 51 -24.91 8.60 3.12
CA LEU A 51 -24.68 7.34 3.85
C LEU A 51 -26.02 6.81 4.37
N LYS A 52 -26.40 5.58 3.96
CA LYS A 52 -27.52 4.87 4.58
C LYS A 52 -27.12 4.52 6.01
N THR A 53 -27.50 5.35 6.97
CA THR A 53 -27.39 5.04 8.40
C THR A 53 -28.32 3.86 8.73
N GLY A 54 -27.80 2.75 9.25
CA GLY A 54 -28.62 1.79 10.01
C GLY A 54 -28.51 0.28 9.73
N SER A 55 -27.67 -0.21 8.81
CA SER A 55 -27.62 -1.67 8.53
C SER A 55 -26.64 -2.46 9.40
N LEU A 56 -25.64 -1.81 10.00
CA LEU A 56 -24.65 -2.47 10.87
C LEU A 56 -24.95 -2.14 12.34
N HIS A 57 -25.24 -3.16 13.14
CA HIS A 57 -25.57 -3.01 14.56
C HIS A 57 -24.37 -3.19 15.49
N ARG A 58 -23.34 -3.93 15.05
CA ARG A 58 -22.13 -4.19 15.82
C ARG A 58 -20.96 -4.36 14.86
N ILE A 59 -19.82 -3.78 15.21
CA ILE A 59 -18.53 -4.00 14.54
C ILE A 59 -17.63 -4.72 15.55
N HIS A 60 -17.04 -5.83 15.14
CA HIS A 60 -16.01 -6.53 15.90
C HIS A 60 -14.70 -6.39 15.14
N ILE A 61 -13.67 -5.91 15.82
CA ILE A 61 -12.35 -5.69 15.24
C ILE A 61 -11.38 -6.62 15.95
N ASP A 62 -10.80 -7.53 15.19
CA ASP A 62 -9.73 -8.41 15.64
C ASP A 62 -8.38 -7.90 15.15
N VAL A 63 -7.39 -7.90 16.05
CA VAL A 63 -5.99 -7.59 15.70
C VAL A 63 -5.23 -8.89 15.62
N LEU A 64 -4.93 -9.32 14.40
CA LEU A 64 -4.19 -10.56 14.13
C LEU A 64 -3.01 -10.26 13.21
N PRO A 65 -1.75 -10.42 13.65
CA PRO A 65 -0.60 -10.10 12.80
C PRO A 65 -0.37 -11.12 11.68
N ASP A 66 -0.85 -12.36 11.84
CA ASP A 66 -0.69 -13.43 10.85
C ASP A 66 -1.70 -13.29 9.70
N GLN A 67 -1.24 -12.78 8.58
CA GLN A 67 -2.09 -12.52 7.42
C GLN A 67 -2.67 -13.78 6.76
N PRO A 68 -1.93 -14.89 6.60
CA PRO A 68 -2.50 -16.18 6.22
C PRO A 68 -3.73 -16.56 7.06
N ALA A 69 -3.64 -16.51 8.39
CA ALA A 69 -4.80 -16.79 9.25
C ALA A 69 -5.95 -15.78 9.08
N GLN A 70 -5.68 -14.50 8.80
CA GLN A 70 -6.73 -13.54 8.45
C GLN A 70 -7.50 -13.98 7.20
N ILE A 71 -6.78 -14.40 6.14
CA ILE A 71 -7.37 -14.87 4.89
C ILE A 71 -8.20 -16.14 5.14
N THR A 72 -7.67 -17.11 5.88
CA THR A 72 -8.41 -18.33 6.22
C THR A 72 -9.71 -18.02 6.98
N ARG A 73 -9.67 -17.10 7.95
CA ARG A 73 -10.87 -16.67 8.70
C ARG A 73 -11.87 -15.93 7.82
N TYR A 74 -11.40 -15.13 6.87
CA TYR A 74 -12.23 -14.48 5.87
C TYR A 74 -12.92 -15.48 4.94
N GLU A 75 -12.18 -16.47 4.43
CA GLU A 75 -12.71 -17.51 3.53
C GLU A 75 -13.69 -18.44 4.25
N ALA A 76 -13.42 -18.75 5.52
CA ALA A 76 -14.35 -19.47 6.39
C ALA A 76 -15.60 -18.66 6.79
N GLY A 77 -15.70 -17.39 6.39
CA GLY A 77 -16.84 -16.51 6.72
C GLY A 77 -16.85 -15.99 8.16
N THR A 78 -15.77 -16.20 8.92
CA THR A 78 -15.59 -15.63 10.26
C THR A 78 -15.34 -14.12 10.18
N TYR A 79 -14.60 -13.67 9.16
CA TYR A 79 -14.41 -12.24 8.86
C TYR A 79 -15.20 -11.82 7.64
N SER A 80 -15.85 -10.66 7.72
CA SER A 80 -16.55 -10.05 6.59
C SER A 80 -15.65 -9.13 5.76
N LEU A 81 -14.51 -8.70 6.33
CA LEU A 81 -13.55 -7.77 5.72
C LEU A 81 -12.15 -8.04 6.29
N ILE A 82 -11.13 -8.03 5.43
CA ILE A 82 -9.72 -7.95 5.84
C ILE A 82 -8.95 -6.93 4.97
N GLY A 83 -7.80 -6.49 5.47
CA GLY A 83 -6.86 -5.63 4.73
C GLY A 83 -7.09 -4.12 4.86
N TYR A 84 -7.93 -3.68 5.80
CA TYR A 84 -8.21 -2.26 6.03
C TYR A 84 -7.09 -1.57 6.81
N GLY A 85 -6.93 -0.26 6.58
CA GLY A 85 -5.93 0.55 7.29
C GLY A 85 -4.47 0.23 6.92
N ARG A 86 -4.16 0.12 5.62
CA ARG A 86 -2.82 -0.18 5.06
C ARG A 86 -2.32 -1.61 5.25
N GLN A 87 -3.22 -2.55 5.53
CA GLN A 87 -2.90 -3.98 5.60
C GLN A 87 -3.03 -4.65 4.22
N SER A 88 -2.20 -4.27 3.26
CA SER A 88 -2.21 -4.90 1.93
C SER A 88 -1.98 -6.42 2.02
N LEU A 89 -2.71 -7.19 1.22
CA LEU A 89 -2.50 -8.63 1.04
C LEU A 89 -1.04 -8.93 0.61
N ALA A 90 -0.50 -10.05 1.08
CA ALA A 90 0.77 -10.57 0.61
C ALA A 90 0.69 -10.83 -0.90
N PRO A 91 1.81 -10.69 -1.64
CA PRO A 91 1.79 -10.78 -3.10
C PRO A 91 1.09 -12.02 -3.66
N ALA A 92 1.37 -13.21 -3.12
CA ALA A 92 0.76 -14.45 -3.58
C ALA A 92 -0.77 -14.48 -3.38
N ALA A 93 -1.24 -13.96 -2.24
CA ALA A 93 -2.68 -13.84 -1.98
C ALA A 93 -3.31 -12.79 -2.90
N ALA A 94 -2.68 -11.62 -3.04
CA ALA A 94 -3.18 -10.57 -3.92
C ALA A 94 -3.32 -11.05 -5.37
N VAL A 95 -2.32 -11.75 -5.90
CA VAL A 95 -2.36 -12.36 -7.24
C VAL A 95 -3.49 -13.37 -7.35
N ARG A 96 -3.67 -14.26 -6.36
CA ARG A 96 -4.76 -15.24 -6.37
C ARG A 96 -6.13 -14.57 -6.46
N TYR A 97 -6.36 -13.53 -5.67
CA TYR A 97 -7.61 -12.78 -5.67
C TYR A 97 -7.82 -11.96 -6.96
N VAL A 98 -6.77 -11.61 -7.69
CA VAL A 98 -6.90 -11.01 -9.03
C VAL A 98 -7.20 -12.05 -10.10
N SER A 99 -6.49 -13.18 -10.08
CA SER A 99 -6.52 -14.16 -11.17
C SER A 99 -7.70 -15.14 -11.12
N ASP A 100 -8.23 -15.43 -9.92
CA ASP A 100 -9.35 -16.36 -9.77
C ASP A 100 -10.68 -15.63 -10.02
N ALA A 101 -11.40 -16.04 -11.07
CA ALA A 101 -12.69 -15.47 -11.46
C ALA A 101 -13.72 -15.47 -10.32
N LYS A 102 -13.68 -16.46 -9.41
CA LYS A 102 -14.61 -16.56 -8.28
C LYS A 102 -14.27 -15.56 -7.18
N LEU A 103 -12.98 -15.28 -6.97
CA LEU A 103 -12.49 -14.43 -5.88
C LEU A 103 -12.35 -12.95 -6.29
N SER A 104 -12.19 -12.67 -7.59
CA SER A 104 -11.99 -11.32 -8.12
C SER A 104 -13.06 -10.31 -7.69
N SER A 105 -14.31 -10.77 -7.55
CA SER A 105 -15.42 -9.91 -7.13
C SER A 105 -15.35 -9.48 -5.65
N GLU A 106 -14.53 -10.17 -4.86
CA GLU A 106 -14.30 -9.89 -3.44
C GLU A 106 -13.15 -8.91 -3.22
N LEU A 107 -12.30 -8.70 -4.24
CA LEU A 107 -11.17 -7.78 -4.18
C LEU A 107 -11.63 -6.35 -4.49
N SER A 108 -11.31 -5.43 -3.57
CA SER A 108 -11.44 -3.99 -3.76
C SER A 108 -10.07 -3.33 -3.67
N LEU A 109 -9.73 -2.55 -4.70
CA LEU A 109 -8.52 -1.74 -4.71
C LEU A 109 -8.87 -0.30 -4.33
N VAL A 110 -8.26 0.18 -3.26
CA VAL A 110 -8.43 1.56 -2.77
C VAL A 110 -7.09 2.29 -2.88
N PRO A 111 -7.05 3.47 -3.53
CA PRO A 111 -5.88 4.34 -3.51
C PRO A 111 -5.52 4.72 -2.07
N ALA A 112 -4.27 4.50 -1.69
CA ALA A 112 -3.82 4.78 -0.33
C ALA A 112 -3.46 6.26 -0.09
N GLY A 113 -3.48 7.09 -1.15
CA GLY A 113 -3.23 8.53 -1.08
C GLY A 113 -1.78 8.91 -0.76
N PHE A 114 -0.81 8.08 -1.16
CA PHE A 114 0.61 8.38 -0.97
C PHE A 114 1.46 7.82 -2.12
N THR A 115 2.65 8.40 -2.28
CA THR A 115 3.65 8.05 -3.30
C THR A 115 4.90 7.54 -2.60
N TYR A 116 5.59 6.56 -3.17
CA TYR A 116 6.95 6.19 -2.76
C TYR A 116 7.95 6.99 -3.59
N TRP A 117 9.02 7.51 -2.97
CA TRP A 117 10.02 8.31 -3.67
C TRP A 117 11.44 7.96 -3.21
N VAL A 118 12.39 8.15 -4.12
CA VAL A 118 13.82 8.21 -3.79
C VAL A 118 14.16 9.66 -3.46
N GLY A 119 14.70 9.89 -2.26
CA GLY A 119 15.21 11.19 -1.86
C GLY A 119 16.70 11.33 -2.17
N PHE A 120 17.11 12.48 -2.68
CA PHE A 120 18.53 12.84 -2.82
C PHE A 120 18.92 13.84 -1.74
N ASN A 121 20.09 13.66 -1.14
CA ASN A 121 20.61 14.63 -0.17
C ASN A 121 21.07 15.90 -0.90
N ILE A 122 20.24 16.95 -0.82
CA ILE A 122 20.53 18.25 -1.45
C ILE A 122 21.46 19.15 -0.61
N LYS A 123 21.79 18.75 0.62
CA LYS A 123 22.61 19.54 1.54
C LYS A 123 24.09 19.19 1.42
N THR A 124 24.41 17.91 1.28
CA THR A 124 25.80 17.42 1.29
C THR A 124 26.01 16.30 0.27
N GLY A 125 27.27 16.11 -0.14
CA GLY A 125 27.65 15.06 -1.07
C GLY A 125 27.42 15.44 -2.54
N PRO A 126 27.47 14.47 -3.45
CA PRO A 126 27.53 14.74 -4.88
C PRO A 126 26.22 15.30 -5.46
N PHE A 127 25.09 15.06 -4.79
CA PHE A 127 23.77 15.57 -5.18
C PHE A 127 23.42 16.93 -4.55
N ALA A 128 24.36 17.56 -3.83
CA ALA A 128 24.11 18.80 -3.12
C ALA A 128 23.88 20.01 -4.04
N GLY A 129 23.12 20.98 -3.53
CA GLY A 129 22.79 22.22 -4.24
C GLY A 129 21.67 22.04 -5.28
N ILE A 130 20.91 23.11 -5.51
CA ILE A 130 19.79 23.09 -6.46
C ILE A 130 20.31 22.85 -7.88
N GLU A 131 21.30 23.63 -8.33
CA GLU A 131 21.88 23.47 -9.68
C GLU A 131 23.02 22.45 -9.74
N ALA A 132 23.98 22.52 -8.82
CA ALA A 132 25.20 21.72 -8.89
C ALA A 132 24.95 20.20 -8.88
N GLY A 133 23.96 19.74 -8.10
CA GLY A 133 23.56 18.34 -8.05
C GLY A 133 22.46 17.95 -9.03
N ARG A 134 21.90 18.89 -9.79
CA ARG A 134 20.70 18.67 -10.63
C ARG A 134 20.89 17.54 -11.63
N ALA A 135 21.98 17.59 -12.40
CA ALA A 135 22.27 16.61 -13.44
C ALA A 135 22.37 15.18 -12.87
N GLY A 136 23.07 15.00 -11.75
CA GLY A 136 23.15 13.70 -11.08
C GLY A 136 21.77 13.19 -10.64
N ARG A 137 20.95 14.04 -10.01
CA ARG A 137 19.59 13.63 -9.58
C ARG A 137 18.69 13.29 -10.78
N HIS A 138 18.79 14.06 -11.85
CA HIS A 138 18.02 13.84 -13.06
C HIS A 138 18.44 12.55 -13.77
N ALA A 139 19.74 12.33 -13.98
CA ALA A 139 20.28 11.10 -14.54
C ALA A 139 19.83 9.86 -13.75
N PHE A 140 19.94 9.89 -12.41
CA PHE A 140 19.48 8.78 -11.57
C PHE A 140 17.95 8.56 -11.64
N SER A 141 17.14 9.62 -11.81
CA SER A 141 15.68 9.49 -11.98
C SER A 141 15.29 8.94 -13.35
N ALA A 142 15.97 9.41 -14.40
CA ALA A 142 15.74 9.02 -15.80
C ALA A 142 16.21 7.60 -16.10
N ALA A 143 17.15 7.07 -15.30
CA ALA A 143 17.59 5.67 -15.33
C ALA A 143 16.56 4.70 -14.72
N ILE A 144 15.48 5.18 -14.10
CA ILE A 144 14.47 4.32 -13.45
C ILE A 144 13.30 4.06 -14.39
N ASP A 145 13.23 2.83 -14.88
CA ASP A 145 12.03 2.21 -15.43
C ASP A 145 11.03 1.91 -14.31
N ARG A 146 10.13 2.87 -14.09
CA ARG A 146 9.06 2.80 -13.10
C ARG A 146 8.02 1.73 -13.45
N LYS A 147 7.88 1.37 -14.73
CA LYS A 147 6.98 0.29 -15.14
C LYS A 147 7.60 -1.05 -14.74
N ALA A 148 8.86 -1.31 -15.10
CA ALA A 148 9.55 -2.54 -14.70
C ALA A 148 9.64 -2.68 -13.17
N LEU A 149 9.87 -1.58 -12.46
CA LEU A 149 9.86 -1.57 -11.00
C LEU A 149 8.49 -1.97 -10.44
N ALA A 150 7.40 -1.41 -10.98
CA ALA A 150 6.05 -1.74 -10.55
C ALA A 150 5.65 -3.18 -10.93
N ASP A 151 5.99 -3.63 -12.13
CA ASP A 151 5.71 -5.00 -12.59
C ASP A 151 6.40 -6.03 -11.68
N ALA A 152 7.62 -5.72 -11.20
CA ALA A 152 8.36 -6.59 -10.29
C ALA A 152 7.81 -6.61 -8.85
N LEU A 153 7.24 -5.50 -8.36
CA LEU A 153 6.97 -5.31 -6.92
C LEU A 153 5.49 -5.14 -6.56
N CYS A 154 4.64 -4.74 -7.50
CA CYS A 154 3.29 -4.27 -7.20
C CYS A 154 2.21 -5.37 -7.22
N SER A 155 2.59 -6.65 -7.17
CA SER A 155 1.66 -7.78 -7.06
C SER A 155 0.53 -7.71 -8.10
N GLN A 156 0.89 -7.60 -9.39
CA GLN A 156 -0.05 -7.38 -10.50
C GLN A 156 -0.92 -6.12 -10.36
N GLY A 157 -0.36 -5.03 -9.84
CA GLY A 157 -1.02 -3.73 -9.72
C GLY A 157 -1.95 -3.58 -8.51
N THR A 158 -1.94 -4.53 -7.58
CA THR A 158 -2.82 -4.52 -6.40
C THR A 158 -2.27 -3.71 -5.23
N SER A 159 -0.95 -3.66 -5.09
CA SER A 159 -0.29 -2.97 -3.98
C SER A 159 0.18 -1.57 -4.35
N CYS A 160 0.65 -1.36 -5.58
CA CYS A 160 1.14 -0.06 -6.08
C CYS A 160 0.97 0.08 -7.61
N THR A 161 1.25 1.27 -8.11
CA THR A 161 1.25 1.60 -9.55
C THR A 161 2.47 2.47 -9.89
N PRO A 162 2.92 2.52 -11.16
CA PRO A 162 4.00 3.43 -11.56
C PRO A 162 3.69 4.88 -11.19
N ALA A 163 4.66 5.57 -10.59
CA ALA A 163 4.55 6.99 -10.23
C ALA A 163 4.99 7.87 -11.40
N THR A 164 4.09 8.10 -12.37
CA THR A 164 4.36 8.87 -13.60
C THR A 164 3.55 10.17 -13.73
N GLY A 165 2.76 10.51 -12.71
CA GLY A 165 1.91 11.71 -12.70
C GLY A 165 2.24 12.70 -11.60
N GLY A 166 3.50 12.74 -11.18
CA GLY A 166 4.00 13.66 -10.16
C GLY A 166 4.19 13.01 -8.79
N LEU A 167 4.67 13.82 -7.85
CA LEU A 167 4.80 13.43 -6.44
C LEU A 167 3.42 13.23 -5.77
N ILE A 168 2.41 13.95 -6.24
CA ILE A 168 1.04 13.84 -5.74
C ILE A 168 0.38 12.60 -6.32
N SER A 169 -0.19 11.74 -5.46
CA SER A 169 -0.78 10.48 -5.91
C SER A 169 -2.11 10.66 -6.64
N LYS A 170 -2.41 9.74 -7.56
CA LYS A 170 -3.69 9.67 -8.29
C LYS A 170 -4.89 9.74 -7.35
N GLY A 171 -5.84 10.61 -7.69
CA GLY A 171 -7.05 10.85 -6.89
C GLY A 171 -6.94 12.03 -5.91
N LEU A 172 -5.78 12.68 -5.79
CA LEU A 172 -5.61 13.91 -5.03
C LEU A 172 -5.57 15.14 -5.95
N VAL A 173 -5.95 16.30 -5.41
CA VAL A 173 -5.82 17.60 -6.07
C VAL A 173 -4.35 17.85 -6.42
N ALA A 174 -4.07 18.38 -7.62
CA ALA A 174 -2.74 18.59 -8.19
C ALA A 174 -2.00 17.33 -8.67
N TYR A 175 -2.68 16.18 -8.80
CA TYR A 175 -2.19 15.07 -9.61
C TYR A 175 -2.03 15.50 -11.08
N LEU A 176 -0.86 15.28 -11.69
CA LEU A 176 -0.57 15.74 -13.05
C LEU A 176 -1.22 14.87 -14.13
N GLY A 177 -1.59 13.63 -13.81
CA GLY A 177 -2.11 12.65 -14.76
C GLY A 177 -1.07 11.58 -15.12
N ASP A 178 -1.54 10.39 -15.48
CA ASP A 178 -0.67 9.25 -15.80
C ASP A 178 0.24 9.62 -16.99
N GLY A 179 1.56 9.46 -16.82
CA GLY A 179 2.55 9.75 -17.87
C GLY A 179 2.81 11.24 -18.14
N GLN A 180 2.25 12.15 -17.34
CA GLN A 180 2.35 13.59 -17.57
C GLN A 180 3.50 14.26 -16.80
N ASP A 181 4.17 13.56 -15.88
CA ASP A 181 5.33 14.11 -15.19
C ASP A 181 6.60 13.99 -16.04
N PRO A 182 7.12 15.09 -16.61
CA PRO A 182 8.29 15.06 -17.48
C PRO A 182 9.55 14.58 -16.76
N ALA A 183 9.62 14.70 -15.42
CA ALA A 183 10.76 14.26 -14.62
C ALA A 183 10.80 12.74 -14.38
N THR A 184 9.78 12.01 -14.86
CA THR A 184 9.64 10.55 -14.68
C THR A 184 9.86 9.76 -15.95
N LYS A 185 10.20 10.43 -17.07
CA LYS A 185 10.47 9.77 -18.34
C LYS A 185 11.69 8.86 -18.21
N PHE A 186 11.50 7.57 -18.50
CA PHE A 186 12.60 6.61 -18.58
C PHE A 186 13.36 6.79 -19.90
N ASP A 187 14.63 7.15 -19.80
CA ASP A 187 15.54 7.31 -20.94
C ASP A 187 16.95 6.91 -20.49
N PRO A 188 17.28 5.61 -20.48
CA PRO A 188 18.55 5.13 -19.93
C PRO A 188 19.75 5.60 -20.76
N ALA A 189 19.58 5.88 -22.05
CA ALA A 189 20.63 6.39 -22.92
C ALA A 189 20.96 7.86 -22.57
N ALA A 190 19.94 8.72 -22.48
CA ALA A 190 20.12 10.10 -22.05
C ALA A 190 20.64 10.18 -20.61
N ALA A 191 20.10 9.35 -19.71
CA ALA A 191 20.56 9.25 -18.32
C ALA A 191 22.05 8.92 -18.23
N LYS A 192 22.52 7.95 -19.03
CA LYS A 192 23.94 7.55 -19.06
C LYS A 192 24.84 8.67 -19.58
N ALA A 193 24.42 9.37 -20.64
CA ALA A 193 25.18 10.50 -21.18
C ALA A 193 25.28 11.65 -20.15
N GLU A 194 24.17 12.01 -19.51
CA GLU A 194 24.16 13.06 -18.49
C GLU A 194 24.95 12.65 -17.24
N TYR A 195 24.84 11.39 -16.83
CA TYR A 195 25.64 10.83 -15.74
C TYR A 195 27.13 10.95 -16.02
N GLN A 196 27.59 10.58 -17.22
CA GLN A 196 29.00 10.68 -17.62
C GLN A 196 29.49 12.13 -17.66
N ALA A 197 28.66 13.07 -18.11
CA ALA A 197 28.98 14.50 -18.04
C ALA A 197 29.05 15.00 -16.59
N TRP A 198 28.20 14.49 -15.72
CA TRP A 198 28.17 14.87 -14.31
C TRP A 198 29.30 14.25 -13.50
N ASP A 199 29.68 13.00 -13.73
CA ASP A 199 30.77 12.29 -13.02
C ASP A 199 31.77 11.64 -14.00
N PRO A 200 32.55 12.44 -14.76
CA PRO A 200 33.43 11.93 -15.82
C PRO A 200 34.55 11.03 -15.31
N THR A 201 34.90 11.13 -14.03
CA THR A 201 35.96 10.34 -13.39
C THR A 201 35.41 9.21 -12.51
N GLY A 202 34.09 9.11 -12.32
CA GLY A 202 33.47 8.17 -11.39
C GLY A 202 33.74 8.48 -9.90
N ALA A 203 34.31 9.65 -9.60
CA ALA A 203 34.70 10.01 -8.24
C ALA A 203 33.50 10.35 -7.36
N LYS A 204 32.43 10.89 -7.94
CA LYS A 204 31.23 11.30 -7.19
C LYS A 204 30.46 10.10 -6.66
N VAL A 205 30.46 8.97 -7.36
CA VAL A 205 29.64 7.80 -6.98
C VAL A 205 30.35 6.75 -6.13
N LYS A 206 31.67 6.83 -5.94
CA LYS A 206 32.51 5.76 -5.39
C LYS A 206 32.03 5.15 -4.06
N ASN A 207 31.28 5.90 -3.26
CA ASN A 207 30.73 5.46 -1.97
C ASN A 207 29.28 5.91 -1.76
N LEU A 208 28.46 5.93 -2.82
CA LEU A 208 27.04 6.25 -2.66
C LEU A 208 26.31 5.19 -1.83
N VAL A 209 25.51 5.65 -0.88
CA VAL A 209 24.70 4.81 0.00
C VAL A 209 23.24 5.15 -0.21
N TYR A 210 22.43 4.12 -0.46
CA TYR A 210 20.98 4.22 -0.44
C TYR A 210 20.45 3.66 0.87
N THR A 211 19.79 4.51 1.66
CA THR A 211 19.22 4.16 2.96
C THR A 211 17.71 3.96 2.85
N TYR A 212 17.18 2.97 3.55
CA TYR A 212 15.74 2.66 3.58
C TYR A 212 15.37 2.02 4.92
N ASP A 213 14.09 2.11 5.29
CA ASP A 213 13.58 1.42 6.48
C ASP A 213 13.62 -0.10 6.27
N THR A 214 14.12 -0.84 7.27
CA THR A 214 14.42 -2.26 7.10
C THR A 214 13.14 -3.11 7.05
N ASP A 215 12.59 -3.29 5.85
CA ASP A 215 11.52 -4.21 5.55
C ASP A 215 11.72 -4.89 4.17
N ALA A 216 10.99 -5.99 3.95
CA ALA A 216 11.14 -6.80 2.75
C ALA A 216 10.79 -6.06 1.44
N PHE A 217 9.81 -5.15 1.50
CA PHE A 217 9.40 -4.38 0.33
C PHE A 217 10.49 -3.35 -0.03
N ASN A 218 10.97 -2.57 0.93
CA ASN A 218 12.01 -1.59 0.70
C ASN A 218 13.36 -2.23 0.30
N LYS A 219 13.68 -3.42 0.84
CA LYS A 219 14.84 -4.20 0.38
C LYS A 219 14.70 -4.61 -1.09
N ALA A 220 13.52 -5.04 -1.53
CA ALA A 220 13.26 -5.39 -2.91
C ALA A 220 13.31 -4.16 -3.84
N VAL A 221 12.79 -3.00 -3.40
CA VAL A 221 12.94 -1.71 -4.09
C VAL A 221 14.42 -1.36 -4.24
N CYS A 222 15.20 -1.41 -3.15
CA CYS A 222 16.64 -1.13 -3.17
C CYS A 222 17.38 -2.01 -4.19
N ALA A 223 17.16 -3.33 -4.15
CA ALA A 223 17.82 -4.27 -5.06
C ALA A 223 17.47 -3.99 -6.52
N ASN A 224 16.19 -3.69 -6.80
CA ASN A 224 15.75 -3.36 -8.16
C ASN A 224 16.37 -2.05 -8.65
N LEU A 225 16.34 -0.99 -7.85
CA LEU A 225 16.95 0.30 -8.19
C LEU A 225 18.46 0.18 -8.45
N GLN A 226 19.17 -0.59 -7.62
CA GLN A 226 20.59 -0.85 -7.82
C GLN A 226 20.88 -1.51 -9.17
N LEU A 227 20.08 -2.51 -9.57
CA LEU A 227 20.20 -3.16 -10.88
C LEU A 227 19.90 -2.23 -12.05
N GLN A 228 19.01 -1.25 -11.86
CA GLN A 228 18.72 -0.26 -12.89
C GLN A 228 19.83 0.77 -13.03
N TRP A 229 20.39 1.28 -11.92
CA TRP A 229 21.48 2.25 -11.93
C TRP A 229 22.83 1.69 -12.42
N GLN A 230 23.00 0.37 -12.43
CA GLN A 230 24.23 -0.29 -12.91
C GLN A 230 24.30 -0.46 -14.43
N LYS A 231 23.22 -0.18 -15.17
CA LYS A 231 23.14 -0.32 -16.64
C LYS A 231 23.64 0.95 -17.34
#